data_AF-A0A538KFY7-F1
#
_entry.id   AF-A0A538KFY7-F1
#
_cell.length_a   1.000
_cell.length_b   1.000
_cell.length_c   1.000
_cell.angle_alpha   90.00
_cell.angle_beta   90.00
_cell.angle_gamma   90.00
#
_symmetry.space_group_name_H-M   'P 1'
#
loop_
_entity.id
_entity.type
_entity.pdbx_description
1 polymer ?
#
loop_
_entity_poly.entity_id
_entity_poly.type
_entity_poly.pdbx_seq_one_letter_code
_entity_poly.pdbx_strand_id
1 'polypeptide(L)'
;MRTIWNGSISFGLVNIPVGMALATKPAARQSDVSFRMLHRECGTPIKNKRWCPQHDREVSNDEIVKGWEVAKGQFVFVEDSDLEALETADDSRTIAITRFVELDQVDPIYFDRTYFLAPADAAAQRRPYVLLLEAMKETNTAAVGKFVRQGA
;
A
#
# COMPACT_ATOMS: atom_id res chain seq x y z
N MET A 1 14.55 -9.58 9.85
CA MET A 1 13.97 -8.32 9.33
C MET A 1 12.49 -8.57 9.08
N ARG A 2 11.57 -7.76 9.62
CA ARG A 2 10.13 -8.01 9.44
C ARG A 2 9.69 -7.45 8.08
N THR A 3 9.17 -8.31 7.21
CA THR A 3 8.61 -7.88 5.92
C THR A 3 7.27 -7.19 6.15
N ILE A 4 7.02 -6.14 5.38
CA ILE A 4 5.76 -5.38 5.37
C ILE A 4 4.86 -5.79 4.21
N TRP A 5 5.43 -6.41 3.18
CA TRP A 5 4.76 -6.88 1.99
C TRP A 5 5.47 -8.13 1.48
N ASN A 6 4.71 -9.12 1.03
CA ASN A 6 5.23 -10.35 0.42
C ASN A 6 4.59 -10.51 -0.95
N GLY A 7 5.40 -10.86 -1.93
CA GLY A 7 4.96 -11.02 -3.31
C GLY A 7 6.05 -11.65 -4.15
N SER A 8 6.11 -11.30 -5.43
CA SER A 8 7.14 -11.83 -6.32
C SER A 8 7.67 -10.78 -7.30
N ILE A 9 8.88 -11.00 -7.82
CA ILE A 9 9.41 -10.28 -8.97
C ILE A 9 9.11 -11.11 -10.22
N SER A 10 8.53 -10.52 -11.26
CA SER A 10 8.30 -11.18 -12.54
C SER A 10 8.96 -10.45 -13.70
N PHE A 11 9.52 -11.22 -14.63
CA PHE A 11 10.02 -10.72 -15.91
C PHE A 11 10.06 -11.86 -16.92
N GLY A 12 9.43 -11.67 -18.08
CA GLY A 12 9.25 -12.74 -19.06
C GLY A 12 8.55 -13.95 -18.44
N LEU A 13 9.25 -15.08 -18.34
CA LEU A 13 8.74 -16.34 -17.76
C LEU A 13 9.29 -16.62 -16.35
N VAL A 14 10.10 -15.71 -15.80
CA VAL A 14 10.73 -15.88 -14.49
C VAL A 14 9.84 -15.26 -13.43
N ASN A 15 9.63 -15.99 -12.33
CA ASN A 15 8.87 -15.52 -11.18
C ASN A 15 9.65 -15.86 -9.89
N ILE A 16 10.04 -14.83 -9.12
CA ILE A 16 10.93 -14.97 -7.96
C ILE A 16 10.20 -14.45 -6.71
N PRO A 17 9.84 -15.32 -5.75
CA PRO A 17 9.21 -14.90 -4.50
C PRO A 17 10.13 -14.02 -3.65
N VAL A 18 9.63 -12.87 -3.21
CA VAL A 18 10.36 -11.89 -2.41
C VAL A 18 9.50 -11.30 -1.28
N GLY A 19 10.18 -10.91 -0.21
CA GLY A 19 9.65 -10.06 0.84
C GLY A 19 10.22 -8.65 0.74
N MET A 20 9.40 -7.65 1.03
CA MET A 20 9.79 -6.24 1.05
C MET A 20 9.78 -5.72 2.49
N ALA A 21 10.84 -5.02 2.88
CA ALA A 21 10.99 -4.39 4.18
C ALA A 21 11.45 -2.93 4.02
N LEU A 22 11.07 -2.06 4.95
CA LEU A 22 11.51 -0.65 4.92
C LEU A 22 13.03 -0.55 5.10
N ALA A 23 13.70 0.22 4.24
CA ALA A 23 15.14 0.42 4.33
C ALA A 23 15.55 1.41 5.41
N THR A 24 14.72 2.42 5.62
CA THR A 24 14.84 3.35 6.73
C THR A 24 13.94 2.90 7.87
N LYS A 25 14.45 2.87 9.11
CA LYS A 25 13.55 3.05 10.26
C LYS A 25 12.87 4.40 10.03
N PRO A 26 11.53 4.51 10.06
CA PRO A 26 10.92 5.82 10.21
C PRO A 26 11.62 6.45 11.42
N ALA A 27 12.38 7.54 11.20
CA ALA A 27 12.89 8.34 12.29
C ALA A 27 11.68 8.56 13.18
N ALA A 28 11.76 8.02 14.41
CA ALA A 28 10.64 7.74 15.32
C ALA A 28 9.39 8.49 14.88
N ARG A 29 8.38 7.77 14.35
CA ARG A 29 7.09 8.43 14.17
C ARG A 29 6.85 9.19 15.46
N GLN A 30 6.49 10.46 15.37
CA GLN A 30 5.91 11.20 16.48
C GLN A 30 4.61 10.55 17.02
N SER A 31 4.34 9.28 16.68
CA SER A 31 3.25 8.45 17.14
C SER A 31 3.76 7.51 18.22
N ASP A 32 3.56 7.90 19.46
CA ASP A 32 2.84 7.00 20.38
C ASP A 32 2.06 7.77 21.45
N VAL A 33 1.84 9.08 21.27
CA VAL A 33 0.91 9.83 22.10
C VAL A 33 -0.39 10.03 21.32
N SER A 34 -1.30 9.04 21.41
CA SER A 34 -2.68 9.19 20.95
C SER A 34 -3.55 9.70 22.11
N PHE A 35 -4.22 10.83 21.92
CA PHE A 35 -5.17 11.34 22.92
C PHE A 35 -6.58 10.79 22.64
N ARG A 36 -7.25 10.31 23.68
CA ARG A 36 -8.69 9.98 23.62
C ARG A 36 -9.50 11.17 24.10
N MET A 37 -10.62 11.45 23.45
CA MET A 37 -11.58 12.44 23.96
C MET A 37 -12.29 11.87 25.18
N LEU A 38 -12.12 12.51 26.33
CA LEU A 38 -12.74 12.11 27.59
C LEU A 38 -13.79 13.15 28.00
N HIS A 39 -14.87 12.69 28.61
CA HIS A 39 -15.82 13.57 29.29
C HIS A 39 -15.10 14.28 30.44
N ARG A 40 -15.14 15.62 30.48
CA ARG A 40 -14.34 16.43 31.41
C ARG A 40 -14.61 16.10 32.88
N GLU A 41 -15.84 15.77 33.25
CA GLU A 41 -16.23 15.57 34.64
C GLU A 41 -15.96 14.15 35.15
N CYS A 42 -16.22 13.13 34.33
CA CYS A 42 -16.10 11.73 34.77
C CYS A 42 -14.93 10.96 34.14
N GLY A 43 -14.16 11.59 33.25
CA GLY A 43 -13.01 10.98 32.58
C GLY A 43 -13.36 9.82 31.63
N THR A 44 -14.66 9.60 31.35
CA THR A 44 -15.11 8.48 30.51
C THR A 44 -14.85 8.79 29.02
N PRO A 45 -14.33 7.84 28.23
CA PRO A 45 -14.17 8.03 26.78
C PRO A 45 -15.50 8.32 26.09
N ILE A 46 -15.52 9.38 25.27
CA ILE A 46 -16.72 9.78 24.52
C ILE A 46 -16.98 8.78 23.39
N LYS A 47 -18.24 8.33 23.28
CA LYS A 47 -18.73 7.56 22.13
C LYS A 47 -19.48 8.50 21.19
N ASN A 48 -19.07 8.53 19.92
CA ASN A 48 -19.78 9.28 18.89
C ASN A 48 -20.89 8.42 18.29
N LYS A 49 -22.07 9.00 18.14
CA LYS A 49 -23.22 8.40 17.45
C LYS A 49 -23.50 9.18 16.17
N ARG A 50 -23.90 8.48 15.12
CA ARG A 50 -24.27 9.10 13.84
C ARG A 50 -25.79 9.31 13.83
N TRP A 51 -26.24 10.54 13.62
CA TRP A 51 -27.66 10.92 13.71
C TRP A 51 -28.16 11.46 12.38
N CYS A 52 -29.31 10.98 11.91
CA CYS A 52 -29.98 11.50 10.72
C CYS A 52 -30.98 12.58 11.14
N PRO A 53 -30.79 13.86 10.76
CA PRO A 53 -31.68 14.95 11.17
C PRO A 53 -33.08 14.85 10.52
N GLN A 54 -33.19 14.17 9.37
CA GLN A 54 -34.46 14.03 8.66
C GLN A 54 -35.41 13.01 9.31
N HIS A 55 -34.85 11.91 9.81
CA HIS A 55 -35.62 10.81 10.42
C HIS A 55 -35.56 10.83 11.96
N ASP A 56 -34.90 11.84 12.52
CA ASP A 56 -34.70 12.06 13.95
C ASP A 56 -34.29 10.78 14.71
N ARG A 57 -33.32 10.07 14.15
CA ARG A 57 -32.84 8.80 14.71
C ARG A 57 -31.35 8.59 14.52
N GLU A 58 -30.79 7.76 15.40
CA GLU A 58 -29.45 7.21 15.23
C GLU A 58 -29.44 6.25 14.04
N VAL A 59 -28.42 6.38 13.19
CA VAL A 59 -28.21 5.51 12.01
C VAL A 59 -27.01 4.61 12.23
N SER A 60 -27.16 3.36 11.82
CA SER A 60 -26.07 2.39 11.81
C SER A 60 -25.08 2.68 10.69
N ASN A 61 -23.90 2.05 10.71
CA ASN A 61 -22.93 2.19 9.61
C ASN A 61 -23.47 1.64 8.29
N ASP A 62 -24.32 0.60 8.33
CA ASP A 62 -24.89 -0.06 7.15
C ASP A 62 -25.91 0.84 6.41
N GLU A 63 -26.48 1.83 7.11
CA GLU A 63 -27.39 2.82 6.53
C GLU A 63 -26.67 4.03 5.92
N ILE A 64 -25.32 4.06 5.97
CA ILE A 64 -24.53 5.23 5.57
C ILE A 64 -23.75 4.90 4.30
N VAL A 65 -24.11 5.60 3.23
CA VAL A 65 -23.43 5.54 1.94
C VAL A 65 -22.51 6.75 1.75
N LYS A 66 -21.46 6.59 0.94
CA LYS A 66 -20.63 7.72 0.50
C LYS A 66 -21.40 8.45 -0.60
N GLY A 67 -21.36 9.78 -0.59
CA GLY A 67 -22.00 10.61 -1.62
C GLY A 67 -20.99 11.59 -2.21
N TRP A 68 -20.94 11.69 -3.54
CA TRP A 68 -20.16 12.70 -4.25
C TRP A 68 -21.07 13.86 -4.68
N GLU A 69 -20.74 15.09 -4.29
CA GLU A 69 -21.50 16.28 -4.66
C GLU A 69 -21.18 16.70 -6.11
N VAL A 70 -22.11 16.47 -7.03
CA VAL A 70 -21.95 16.81 -8.46
C VAL A 70 -22.40 18.24 -8.77
N ALA A 71 -23.33 18.75 -7.99
CA ALA A 71 -23.79 20.14 -7.99
C ALA A 71 -24.30 20.47 -6.60
N LYS A 72 -24.47 21.76 -6.29
CA LYS A 72 -24.87 22.22 -4.95
C LYS A 72 -26.13 21.49 -4.46
N GLY A 73 -25.97 20.64 -3.44
CA GLY A 73 -27.06 19.85 -2.86
C GLY A 73 -27.53 18.64 -3.68
N GLN A 74 -26.83 18.30 -4.77
CA GLN A 74 -27.06 17.09 -5.56
C GLN A 74 -25.91 16.10 -5.35
N PHE A 75 -26.25 14.94 -4.79
CA PHE A 75 -25.28 13.90 -4.46
C PHE A 75 -25.54 12.66 -5.29
N VAL A 76 -24.46 12.08 -5.82
CA VAL A 76 -24.46 10.73 -6.40
C VAL A 76 -23.94 9.78 -5.34
N PHE A 77 -24.68 8.70 -5.06
CA PHE A 77 -24.19 7.66 -4.16
C PHE A 77 -23.03 6.91 -4.82
N VAL A 78 -21.99 6.66 -4.03
CA VAL A 78 -20.83 5.87 -4.41
C VAL A 78 -20.85 4.67 -3.48
N GLU A 79 -21.24 3.52 -4.04
CA GLU A 79 -21.20 2.26 -3.32
C GLU A 79 -19.79 1.66 -3.40
N ASP A 80 -19.46 0.77 -2.46
CA ASP A 80 -18.17 0.08 -2.52
C ASP A 80 -18.09 -0.82 -3.78
N SER A 81 -19.22 -1.33 -4.28
CA SER A 81 -19.33 -2.06 -5.56
C SER A 81 -18.99 -1.22 -6.79
N ASP A 82 -19.32 0.09 -6.78
CA ASP A 82 -18.93 1.02 -7.86
C ASP A 82 -17.42 1.23 -7.87
N LEU A 83 -16.80 1.30 -6.68
CA LEU A 83 -15.36 1.42 -6.52
C LEU A 83 -14.66 0.14 -6.97
N GLU A 84 -15.14 -1.03 -6.54
CA GLU A 84 -14.65 -2.35 -6.98
C GLU A 84 -14.75 -2.53 -8.50
N ALA A 85 -15.82 -2.03 -9.14
CA ALA A 85 -15.97 -2.10 -10.59
C ALA A 85 -14.97 -1.20 -11.35
N LEU A 86 -14.54 -0.09 -10.73
CA LEU A 86 -13.51 0.80 -11.28
C LEU A 86 -12.09 0.30 -10.99
N GLU A 87 -11.92 -0.51 -9.94
CA GLU A 87 -10.68 -1.18 -9.66
C GLU A 87 -10.37 -2.15 -10.79
N THR A 88 -9.55 -1.68 -11.73
CA THR A 88 -8.84 -2.54 -12.67
C THR A 88 -7.79 -3.30 -11.86
N ALA A 89 -8.26 -4.29 -11.10
CA ALA A 89 -7.48 -4.98 -10.08
C ALA A 89 -6.43 -5.86 -10.74
N ASP A 90 -5.27 -5.26 -11.02
CA ASP A 90 -4.03 -6.02 -11.05
C ASP A 90 -3.67 -6.35 -9.60
N ASP A 91 -4.44 -7.27 -9.02
CA ASP A 91 -4.29 -7.82 -7.65
C ASP A 91 -3.05 -8.71 -7.53
N SER A 92 -2.28 -8.81 -8.61
CA SER A 92 -1.01 -9.48 -8.60
C SER A 92 -0.10 -8.81 -7.56
N ARG A 93 0.22 -9.56 -6.50
CA ARG A 93 1.30 -9.20 -5.56
C ARG A 93 2.64 -9.40 -6.24
N THR A 94 2.84 -8.69 -7.34
CA THR A 94 3.94 -8.90 -8.27
C THR A 94 4.54 -7.57 -8.66
N ILE A 95 5.87 -7.52 -8.58
CA ILE A 95 6.70 -6.48 -9.16
C ILE A 95 7.04 -6.94 -10.57
N ALA A 96 6.31 -6.44 -11.57
CA ALA A 96 6.56 -6.73 -12.97
C ALA A 96 7.68 -5.82 -13.48
N ILE A 97 8.88 -6.36 -13.71
CA ILE A 97 9.98 -5.62 -14.31
C ILE A 97 9.66 -5.41 -15.79
N THR A 98 9.65 -4.15 -16.21
CA THR A 98 9.39 -3.75 -17.59
C THR A 98 10.69 -3.51 -18.36
N ARG A 99 11.75 -3.05 -17.69
CA ARG A 99 13.05 -2.77 -18.33
C ARG A 99 14.21 -2.82 -17.35
N PHE A 100 15.38 -3.16 -17.87
CA PHE A 100 16.66 -2.92 -17.21
C PHE A 100 17.32 -1.68 -17.82
N VAL A 101 17.83 -0.79 -16.97
CA VAL A 101 18.48 0.47 -17.36
C VAL A 101 19.83 0.57 -16.68
N GLU A 102 20.75 1.33 -17.24
CA GLU A 102 21.99 1.65 -16.54
C GLU A 102 21.67 2.46 -15.28
N LEU A 103 22.34 2.15 -14.17
CA LEU A 103 22.00 2.73 -12.87
C LEU A 103 22.15 4.26 -12.84
N ASP A 104 23.08 4.80 -13.63
CA ASP A 104 23.36 6.24 -13.77
C ASP A 104 22.28 7.01 -14.54
N GLN A 105 21.43 6.33 -15.31
CA GLN A 105 20.28 6.94 -15.99
C GLN A 105 19.12 7.27 -15.04
N VAL A 106 19.17 6.78 -13.80
CA VAL A 106 18.12 7.02 -12.81
C VAL A 106 18.56 8.11 -11.84
N ASP A 107 18.06 9.33 -12.06
CA ASP A 107 18.37 10.47 -11.18
C ASP A 107 17.82 10.20 -9.76
N PRO A 108 18.67 10.27 -8.71
CA PRO A 108 18.25 10.08 -7.32
C PRO A 108 17.11 10.99 -6.86
N ILE A 109 16.84 12.11 -7.53
CA ILE A 109 15.70 12.99 -7.23
C ILE A 109 14.35 12.27 -7.34
N TYR A 110 14.27 11.19 -8.12
CA TYR A 110 13.05 10.39 -8.26
C TYR A 110 12.88 9.35 -7.14
N PHE A 111 13.81 9.26 -6.18
CA PHE A 111 13.69 8.35 -5.06
C PHE A 111 12.88 8.98 -3.92
N ASP A 112 11.71 8.40 -3.62
CA ASP A 112 10.91 8.76 -2.44
C ASP A 112 11.24 7.82 -1.26
N ARG A 113 10.52 6.70 -1.16
CA ARG A 113 10.73 5.70 -0.10
C ARG A 113 11.54 4.53 -0.61
N THR A 114 12.61 4.22 0.12
CA THR A 114 13.46 3.09 -0.17
C THR A 114 13.05 1.85 0.62
N TYR A 115 13.04 0.72 -0.09
CA TYR A 115 12.68 -0.58 0.44
C TYR A 115 13.79 -1.57 0.13
N PHE A 116 14.08 -2.48 1.05
CA PHE A 116 14.88 -3.66 0.79
C PHE A 116 13.98 -4.79 0.32
N LEU A 117 14.39 -5.45 -0.76
CA LEU A 117 13.87 -6.74 -1.16
C LEU A 117 14.76 -7.84 -0.58
N ALA A 118 14.14 -8.91 -0.11
CA ALA A 118 14.80 -10.11 0.37
C ALA A 118 14.16 -11.33 -0.29
N PRO A 119 14.92 -12.38 -0.61
CA PRO A 119 14.35 -13.62 -1.10
C PRO A 119 13.46 -14.24 -0.01
N ALA A 120 12.43 -14.96 -0.43
CA ALA A 120 11.63 -15.75 0.50
C ALA A 120 12.47 -16.81 1.23
N ASP A 121 11.98 -17.25 2.40
CA ASP A 121 12.75 -18.09 3.33
C ASP A 121 13.19 -19.44 2.73
N ALA A 122 12.43 -19.98 1.79
CA ALA A 122 12.70 -21.26 1.13
C ALA A 122 14.04 -21.22 0.37
N ALA A 123 14.95 -22.13 0.72
CA ALA A 123 16.29 -22.18 0.16
C ALA A 123 16.32 -22.27 -1.38
N ALA A 124 15.34 -22.97 -1.99
CA ALA A 124 15.21 -23.09 -3.44
C ALA A 124 14.91 -21.75 -4.13
N GLN A 125 14.25 -20.82 -3.44
CA GLN A 125 13.81 -19.53 -3.99
C GLN A 125 14.89 -18.45 -3.86
N ARG A 126 16.00 -18.73 -3.15
CA ARG A 126 17.14 -17.81 -3.03
C ARG A 126 18.02 -17.77 -4.28
N ARG A 127 18.26 -18.92 -4.93
CA ARG A 127 19.20 -19.00 -6.07
C ARG A 127 18.81 -18.07 -7.22
N PRO A 128 17.55 -18.03 -7.69
CA PRO A 128 17.15 -17.12 -8.76
C PRO A 128 17.30 -15.64 -8.37
N TYR A 129 16.98 -15.30 -7.11
CA TYR A 129 17.14 -13.94 -6.60
C TYR A 129 18.61 -13.50 -6.57
N VAL A 130 19.49 -14.37 -6.07
CA VAL A 130 20.94 -14.10 -6.01
C VAL A 130 21.51 -13.94 -7.41
N LEU A 131 21.14 -14.82 -8.35
CA LEU A 131 21.58 -14.73 -9.74
C LEU A 131 21.16 -13.40 -10.40
N LEU A 132 19.90 -12.98 -10.21
CA LEU A 132 19.43 -11.69 -10.70
C LEU A 132 20.22 -10.53 -10.09
N LEU A 133 20.44 -10.57 -8.77
CA LEU A 133 21.18 -9.54 -8.05
C LEU A 133 22.65 -9.44 -8.51
N GLU A 134 23.31 -10.57 -8.70
CA GLU A 134 24.70 -10.64 -9.19
C GLU A 134 24.80 -10.12 -10.62
N ALA A 135 23.93 -10.57 -11.52
CA ALA A 135 23.90 -10.10 -12.90
C ALA A 135 23.67 -8.57 -12.99
N MET A 136 22.75 -8.03 -12.19
CA MET A 136 22.51 -6.58 -12.15
C MET A 136 23.71 -5.79 -11.60
N LYS A 137 24.43 -6.34 -10.61
CA LYS A 137 25.65 -5.72 -10.08
C LYS A 137 26.80 -5.74 -11.08
N GLU A 138 27.03 -6.87 -11.74
CA GLU A 138 28.09 -7.02 -12.74
C GLU A 138 27.87 -6.10 -13.94
N THR A 139 26.61 -5.92 -14.35
CA THR A 139 26.24 -5.06 -15.48
C THR A 139 25.98 -3.60 -15.11
N ASN A 140 26.08 -3.24 -13.82
CA ASN A 140 25.74 -1.91 -13.29
C ASN A 140 24.34 -1.41 -13.73
N THR A 141 23.35 -2.30 -13.65
CA THR A 141 21.97 -2.01 -14.09
C THR A 141 20.97 -1.97 -12.94
N ALA A 142 19.91 -1.17 -13.12
CA ALA A 142 18.72 -1.13 -12.30
C ALA A 142 17.52 -1.73 -13.06
N ALA A 143 16.61 -2.37 -12.33
CA ALA A 143 15.37 -2.89 -12.88
C ALA A 143 14.22 -1.92 -12.58
N VAL A 144 13.56 -1.43 -13.63
CA VAL A 144 12.34 -0.63 -13.52
C VAL A 144 11.15 -1.58 -13.57
N GLY A 145 10.27 -1.50 -12.57
CA GLY A 145 9.08 -2.34 -12.52
C GLY A 145 7.88 -1.63 -11.91
N LYS A 146 6.70 -2.19 -12.16
CA LYS A 146 5.42 -1.73 -11.60
C LYS A 146 4.91 -2.75 -10.60
N PHE A 147 4.34 -2.27 -9.50
CA PHE A 147 3.69 -3.13 -8.51
C PHE A 147 2.55 -2.39 -7.81
N VAL A 148 1.62 -3.16 -7.25
CA VAL A 148 0.55 -2.65 -6.40
C VAL A 148 0.88 -3.01 -4.95
N ARG A 149 1.10 -1.99 -4.11
CA ARG A 149 1.52 -2.19 -2.71
C ARG A 149 0.34 -2.59 -1.81
N GLN A 150 -0.82 -2.02 -2.09
CA GLN A 150 -2.07 -2.25 -1.39
C GLN A 150 -3.16 -1.98 -2.44
N GLY A 151 -3.99 -2.97 -2.74
CA GLY A 151 -5.28 -2.71 -3.39
C GLY A 151 -6.08 -1.76 -2.51
N ALA A 152 -6.92 -0.92 -3.10
CA ALA A 152 -7.74 0.00 -2.31
C ALA A 152 -8.72 -0.77 -1.41
#